data_AF-T1B329-F1
#
_entry.id   AF-T1B329-F1
#
_cell.length_a   1.000
_cell.length_b   1.000
_cell.length_c   1.000
_cell.angle_alpha   90.00
_cell.angle_beta   90.00
_cell.angle_gamma   90.00
#
_symmetry.space_group_name_H-M   'P 1'
#
loop_
_entity.id
_entity.type
_entity.pdbx_description
1 polymer ?
#
loop_
_entity_poly.entity_id
_entity_poly.type
_entity_poly.pdbx_seq_one_letter_code
_entity_poly.pdbx_strand_id
1 'polypeptide(L)' 'MTIGKVAREAGVPVETVRYYERIGLLPEPPRRESGYRQYAADTVLRLRFIKNAKSMG' A
#
# COMPACT_ATOMS: atom_id res chain seq x y z
N MET A 1 0.68 -10.03 -2.59
CA MET A 1 0.97 -9.92 -1.14
C MET A 1 -0.27 -9.47 -0.39
N THR A 2 -0.41 -9.79 0.91
CA THR A 2 -1.51 -9.27 1.75
C THR A 2 -1.21 -7.83 2.21
N ILE A 3 -2.25 -7.08 2.61
CA ILE A 3 -2.09 -5.70 3.08
C ILE A 3 -1.14 -5.61 4.29
N GLY A 4 -1.19 -6.58 5.20
CA GLY A 4 -0.30 -6.64 6.36
C GLY A 4 1.16 -6.86 5.97
N LYS A 5 1.42 -7.71 4.96
CA LYS A 5 2.77 -7.93 4.44
C LYS A 5 3.33 -6.67 3.79
N VAL A 6 2.53 -5.98 2.97
CA VAL A 6 2.91 -4.71 2.32
C VAL A 6 3.18 -3.62 3.34
N ALA A 7 2.29 -3.44 4.32
CA ALA A 7 2.45 -2.45 5.39
C ALA A 7 3.75 -2.67 6.17
N ARG A 8 4.04 -3.93 6.54
CA ARG A 8 5.27 -4.31 7.21
C ARG A 8 6.51 -4.03 6.36
N GLU A 9 6.51 -4.43 5.08
CA GLU A 9 7.66 -4.22 4.19
C GLU A 9 7.88 -2.73 3.86
N ALA A 10 6.80 -1.95 3.73
CA ALA A 10 6.89 -0.51 3.51
C ALA A 10 7.19 0.29 4.79
N GLY A 11 7.09 -0.34 5.97
CA GLY A 11 7.27 0.33 7.25
C GLY A 11 6.23 1.42 7.50
N VAL A 12 4.97 1.16 7.12
CA VAL A 12 3.82 2.04 7.35
C VAL A 12 2.68 1.27 8.02
N PRO A 13 1.80 1.93 8.78
CA PRO A 13 0.59 1.30 9.30
C PRO A 13 -0.31 0.74 8.17
N VAL A 14 -1.02 -0.34 8.45
CA VAL A 14 -2.03 -0.92 7.53
C VAL A 14 -3.09 0.11 7.17
N GLU A 15 -3.47 0.97 8.11
CA GLU A 15 -4.41 2.08 7.89
C GLU A 15 -3.88 3.10 6.88
N THR A 16 -2.57 3.36 6.84
CA THR A 16 -1.96 4.23 5.83
C THR A 16 -2.11 3.64 4.43
N VAL A 17 -1.94 2.32 4.29
CA VAL A 17 -2.18 1.63 3.02
C VAL A 17 -3.63 1.77 2.60
N ARG A 18 -4.59 1.52 3.50
CA ARG A 18 -6.03 1.69 3.24
C ARG A 18 -6.38 3.14 2.90
N TYR A 19 -5.77 4.10 3.59
CA TYR A 19 -5.98 5.52 3.35
C TYR A 19 -5.55 5.89 1.94
N TYR A 20 -4.36 5.46 1.51
CA TYR A 20 -3.85 5.72 0.17
C TYR A 20 -4.62 4.99 -0.93
N GLU A 21 -5.17 3.81 -0.67
CA GLU A 21 -6.14 3.18 -1.57
C GLU A 21 -7.42 4.03 -1.69
N ARG A 22 -7.98 4.46 -0.56
CA ARG A 22 -9.26 5.20 -0.51
C ARG A 22 -9.20 6.52 -1.27
N ILE A 23 -8.05 7.19 -1.24
CA ILE A 23 -7.85 8.47 -1.95
C ILE A 23 -7.30 8.29 -3.38
N GLY A 24 -7.11 7.05 -3.85
CA GLY A 24 -6.61 6.74 -5.19
C GLY A 24 -5.10 6.96 -5.40
N LEU A 25 -4.33 7.12 -4.33
CA LEU A 25 -2.87 7.31 -4.40
C LEU A 25 -2.13 6.00 -4.66
N LEU A 26 -2.71 4.87 -4.27
CA LEU A 26 -2.30 3.53 -4.67
C LEU A 26 -3.27 2.99 -5.73
N PRO A 27 -2.76 2.24 -6.72
CA PRO A 27 -3.63 1.55 -7.67
C PRO A 27 -4.53 0.58 -6.90
N GLU A 28 -5.82 0.62 -7.20
CA GLU A 28 -6.77 -0.30 -6.57
C GLU A 28 -6.42 -1.73 -7.00
N PRO A 29 -6.07 -2.62 -6.05
CA PRO A 29 -5.70 -3.98 -6.41
C PRO A 29 -6.92 -4.69 -7.01
N PRO A 30 -6.74 -5.49 -8.08
CA PRO A 30 -7.86 -6.22 -8.67
C PRO A 30 -8.52 -7.07 -7.59
N ARG A 31 -9.84 -6.90 -7.43
CA ARG A 31 -10.65 -7.80 -6.59
C ARG A 31 -10.58 -9.18 -7.24
N ARG A 32 -9.85 -10.12 -6.63
CA ARG A 32 -9.99 -11.54 -6.99
C ARG A 32 -11.33 -12.06 -6.46
N GLU A 33 -11.91 -13.03 -7.16
CA GLU A 33 -13.15 -13.73 -6.76
C GLU A 33 -13.09 -14.28 -5.32
N SER A 34 -11.89 -14.55 -4.81
CA SER A 34 -11.65 -15.01 -3.43
C SER A 34 -11.86 -13.93 -2.35
N GLY A 35 -12.14 -12.66 -2.71
CA GLY A 35 -12.40 -11.58 -1.76
C GLY A 35 -11.15 -10.94 -1.13
N TYR A 36 -9.97 -11.50 -1.34
CA TYR A 36 -8.70 -10.96 -0.84
C TYR A 36 -8.06 -9.98 -1.82
N ARG A 37 -7.61 -8.83 -1.28
CA ARG A 37 -6.75 -7.88 -2.01
C ARG A 37 -5.34 -8.45 -2.14
N GLN A 38 -4.83 -8.52 -3.37
CA GLN A 38 -3.44 -8.85 -3.63
C GLN A 38 -2.70 -7.61 -4.13
N TYR A 39 -1.67 -7.24 -3.38
CA TYR A 39 -0.77 -6.15 -3.74
C TYR A 39 0.46 -6.69 -4.48
N ALA A 40 0.92 -5.95 -5.47
CA ALA A 40 2.20 -6.18 -6.15
C ALA A 40 3.37 -5.73 -5.25
N ALA A 41 4.57 -6.24 -5.52
CA ALA A 41 5.78 -5.78 -4.84
C ALA A 41 6.01 -4.28 -5.04
N ASP A 42 5.66 -3.76 -6.22
CA ASP A 42 5.74 -2.33 -6.59
C ASP A 42 4.95 -1.42 -5.63
N THR A 43 3.89 -1.92 -5.00
CA THR A 43 3.16 -1.18 -3.97
C THR A 43 4.06 -0.80 -2.80
N VAL A 44 4.99 -1.69 -2.40
CA VAL A 44 5.95 -1.42 -1.32
C VAL A 44 6.90 -0.29 -1.71
N LEU A 45 7.41 -0.29 -2.94
CA LEU A 45 8.30 0.76 -3.45
C LEU A 45 7.60 2.12 -3.44
N ARG A 46 6.36 2.17 -3.94
CA ARG A 46 5.54 3.40 -3.97
C ARG A 46 5.24 3.92 -2.57
N LEU A 47 4.89 3.04 -1.63
CA LEU A 47 4.66 3.42 -0.23
C LEU A 47 5.91 3.99 0.44
N ARG A 48 7.08 3.37 0.22
CA ARG A 48 8.35 3.88 0.74
C ARG A 48 8.70 5.24 0.14
N PHE A 49 8.47 5.43 -1.16
CA PHE A 49 8.66 6.71 -1.83
C PHE A 49 7.78 7.81 -1.21
N ILE A 50 6.48 7.56 -1.06
CA ILE A 50 5.54 8.52 -0.45
C ILE A 50 5.94 8.84 1.00
N LYS A 51 6.33 7.81 1.78
CA LYS A 51 6.80 7.99 3.16
C LYS A 51 8.03 8.90 3.23
N ASN A 52 9.03 8.65 2.39
CA ASN A 52 10.28 9.42 2.37
C ASN A 52 10.03 10.86 1.88
N ALA A 53 9.17 11.04 0.88
CA ALA A 53 8.76 12.37 0.41
C ALA A 53 8.07 13.17 1.54
N LYS A 54 7.21 12.52 2.33
CA LYS A 54 6.54 13.16 3.48
C LYS A 54 7.51 13.55 4.60
N SER A 55 8.61 12.82 4.80
CA SER A 55 9.60 13.15 5.85
C SER A 55 10.59 14.25 5.46
N MET A 56 10.63 14.65 4.19
CA MET A 56 11.50 15.72 3.69
C MET A 56 10.84 17.11 3.71
N GLY A 57 9.64 17.23 4.30
CA GLY A 57 8.88 18.47 4.40
C GLY A 57 8.63 18.88 5.85
#